data_AF-C6TGM8-F1
#
_entry.id   AF-C6TGM8-F1
#
_cell.length_a   1.000
_cell.length_b   1.000
_cell.length_c   1.000
_cell.angle_alpha   90.00
_cell.angle_beta   90.00
_cell.angle_gamma   90.00
#
_symmetry.space_group_name_H-M   'P 1'
#
loop_
_entity.id
_entity.type
_entity.pdbx_description
1 polymer ?
#
loop_
_entity_poly.entity_id
_entity_poly.type
_entity_poly.pdbx_seq_one_letter_code
_entity_poly.pdbx_strand_id
1 'polypeptide(L)'
;MFSLVGSSQEHHQITSSPSKTKDSNHIKMSPGLQFQITLHGFLLWASMGFLMPVGILAIRLSNREESPKRHRVLFYVHSILQMIAVLLATAGAIMSIKNFNNLFNNSHQRLGVALYGVIWLQVLLGIFRPQRGSKRSVWFFAHWILGTAVTFLGVLNVYLGLGAYHQKTSKGIKIWNILFTVQVSLIVFFYLFQEKWVYIQNQGVVLGKEIKAPICQESRPDEKEKVLKGDTC
;
A
#
# COMPACT_ATOMS: atom_id res chain seq x y z
N MET A 1 -16.51 72.57 -47.22
CA MET A 1 -15.54 73.51 -47.82
C MET A 1 -14.19 73.16 -47.23
N PHE A 2 -13.27 72.75 -48.10
CA PHE A 2 -11.95 72.22 -47.79
C PHE A 2 -11.03 73.29 -47.19
N SER A 3 -10.14 72.87 -46.29
CA SER A 3 -8.78 73.41 -46.18
C SER A 3 -7.83 72.27 -45.79
N LEU A 4 -7.07 71.82 -46.79
CA LEU A 4 -5.84 71.07 -46.68
C LEU A 4 -4.69 72.09 -46.57
N VAL A 5 -3.81 71.96 -45.58
CA VAL A 5 -2.40 72.36 -45.67
C VAL A 5 -1.59 71.34 -44.84
N GLY A 6 -0.55 70.78 -45.44
CA GLY A 6 0.26 69.71 -44.87
C GLY A 6 1.71 70.10 -44.54
N SER A 7 2.53 69.04 -44.45
CA SER A 7 4.00 68.98 -44.34
C SER A 7 4.58 68.80 -42.93
N SER A 8 5.04 67.58 -42.60
CA SER A 8 6.46 67.21 -42.79
C SER A 8 6.67 65.73 -42.47
N GLN A 9 7.35 65.01 -43.36
CA GLN A 9 7.86 63.66 -43.14
C GLN A 9 9.06 63.73 -42.18
N GLU A 10 9.08 62.88 -41.16
CA GLU A 10 10.35 62.32 -40.67
C GLU A 10 10.32 60.80 -40.80
N HIS A 11 11.31 60.34 -41.54
CA HIS A 11 11.59 58.96 -41.90
C HIS A 11 12.40 58.35 -40.74
N HIS A 12 11.77 57.54 -39.87
CA HIS A 12 12.51 56.61 -39.02
C HIS A 12 12.33 55.19 -39.53
N GLN A 13 13.31 54.79 -40.34
CA GLN A 13 13.56 53.43 -40.78
C GLN A 13 13.93 52.58 -39.56
N ILE A 14 12.99 51.79 -39.03
CA ILE A 14 13.29 50.71 -38.09
C ILE A 14 13.26 49.40 -38.87
N THR A 15 14.46 48.98 -39.24
CA THR A 15 14.80 47.70 -39.82
C THR A 15 14.28 46.56 -38.95
N SER A 16 13.72 45.56 -39.61
CA SER A 16 13.26 44.28 -39.10
C SER A 16 14.22 43.60 -38.11
N SER A 17 13.67 43.08 -37.00
CA SER A 17 14.20 41.93 -36.28
C SER A 17 13.06 41.23 -35.53
N PRO A 18 12.69 39.97 -35.87
CA PRO A 18 11.75 39.20 -35.07
C PRO A 18 12.52 38.46 -33.97
N SER A 19 12.83 39.13 -32.85
CA SER A 19 13.23 38.42 -31.64
C SER A 19 11.97 37.87 -30.95
N LYS A 20 11.51 36.70 -31.43
CA LYS A 20 10.70 35.81 -30.57
C LYS A 20 11.63 35.25 -29.49
N THR A 21 11.94 36.05 -28.48
CA THR A 21 12.34 35.53 -27.18
C THR A 21 11.14 34.75 -26.64
N LYS A 22 11.19 33.42 -26.80
CA LYS A 22 10.40 32.52 -25.98
C LYS A 22 10.82 32.77 -24.53
N ASP A 23 10.09 33.61 -23.84
CA ASP A 23 10.07 33.62 -22.38
C ASP A 23 9.51 32.27 -21.92
N SER A 24 10.39 31.27 -21.84
CA SER A 24 10.17 30.12 -20.99
C SER A 24 10.30 30.61 -19.55
N ASN A 25 9.24 31.25 -19.07
CA ASN A 25 8.98 31.48 -17.65
C ASN A 25 8.78 30.10 -16.98
N HIS A 26 9.88 29.34 -16.83
CA HIS A 26 9.97 28.30 -15.82
C HIS A 26 9.87 29.04 -14.48
N ILE A 27 8.65 29.22 -13.98
CA ILE A 27 8.41 29.73 -12.63
C ILE A 27 9.16 28.79 -11.69
N LYS A 28 10.33 29.23 -11.23
CA LYS A 28 11.22 28.44 -10.39
C LYS A 28 10.52 28.25 -9.06
N MET A 29 10.10 27.02 -8.79
CA MET A 29 9.37 26.68 -7.58
C MET A 29 10.21 27.03 -6.34
N SER A 30 9.60 27.71 -5.36
CA SER A 30 10.30 28.11 -4.13
C SER A 30 10.86 26.88 -3.39
N PRO A 31 12.06 26.98 -2.77
CA PRO A 31 12.66 25.86 -2.04
C PRO A 31 11.73 25.28 -0.97
N GLY A 32 11.00 26.14 -0.26
CA GLY A 32 10.02 25.73 0.76
C GLY A 32 8.87 24.90 0.19
N LEU A 33 8.30 25.31 -0.95
CA LEU A 33 7.25 24.54 -1.62
C LEU A 33 7.76 23.19 -2.13
N GLN A 34 8.98 23.15 -2.69
CA GLN A 34 9.61 21.88 -3.09
C GLN A 34 9.80 20.92 -1.92
N PHE A 35 10.25 21.44 -0.77
CA PHE A 35 10.40 20.65 0.46
C PHE A 35 9.05 20.08 0.91
N GLN A 36 8.01 20.90 0.96
CA GLN A 36 6.67 20.47 1.36
C GLN A 36 6.09 19.40 0.42
N ILE A 37 6.25 19.55 -0.90
CA ILE A 37 5.81 18.52 -1.86
C ILE A 37 6.57 17.21 -1.64
N THR A 38 7.89 17.29 -1.42
CA THR A 38 8.72 16.11 -1.16
C THR A 38 8.29 15.41 0.13
N LEU A 39 8.08 16.17 1.21
CA LEU A 39 7.64 15.66 2.50
C LEU A 39 6.23 15.04 2.41
N HIS A 40 5.29 15.68 1.72
CA HIS A 40 3.97 15.11 1.44
C HIS A 40 4.10 13.75 0.75
N GLY A 41 4.95 13.65 -0.28
CA GLY A 41 5.22 12.39 -0.98
C GLY A 41 5.74 11.30 -0.06
N PHE A 42 6.73 11.60 0.80
CA PHE A 42 7.27 10.62 1.75
C PHE A 42 6.28 10.19 2.83
N LEU A 43 5.49 11.12 3.38
CA LEU A 43 4.45 10.81 4.37
C LEU A 43 3.41 9.85 3.80
N LEU A 44 2.95 10.11 2.56
CA LEU A 44 1.92 9.32 1.90
C LEU A 44 2.46 7.99 1.38
N TRP A 45 3.72 7.94 0.96
CA TRP A 45 4.40 6.67 0.70
C TRP A 45 4.47 5.82 1.96
N ALA A 46 5.00 6.36 3.06
CA ALA A 46 5.14 5.62 4.32
C ALA A 46 3.78 5.13 4.84
N SER A 47 2.75 5.98 4.77
CA SER A 47 1.38 5.64 5.13
C SER A 47 0.76 4.58 4.20
N MET A 48 0.47 4.97 2.96
CA MET A 48 -0.39 4.21 2.05
C MET A 48 0.38 3.09 1.33
N GLY A 49 1.64 3.36 1.03
CA GLY A 49 2.51 2.44 0.29
C GLY A 49 3.17 1.38 1.15
N PHE A 50 3.29 1.59 2.46
CA PHE A 50 3.99 0.68 3.37
C PHE A 50 3.16 0.27 4.58
N LEU A 51 2.86 1.20 5.50
CA LEU A 51 2.24 0.87 6.80
C LEU A 51 0.86 0.22 6.65
N MET A 52 -0.01 0.75 5.77
CA MET A 52 -1.33 0.15 5.54
C MET A 52 -1.25 -1.30 5.00
N PRO A 53 -0.50 -1.58 3.91
CA PRO A 53 -0.31 -2.95 3.44
C PRO A 53 0.31 -3.89 4.49
N VAL A 54 1.31 -3.43 5.24
CA VAL A 54 1.96 -4.24 6.29
C VAL A 54 0.98 -4.53 7.43
N GLY A 55 0.15 -3.55 7.82
CA GLY A 55 -0.93 -3.76 8.78
C GLY A 55 -1.93 -4.83 8.31
N ILE A 56 -2.28 -4.85 7.02
CA ILE A 56 -3.14 -5.90 6.44
C ILE A 56 -2.46 -7.26 6.46
N LEU A 57 -1.17 -7.34 6.11
CA LEU A 57 -0.39 -8.57 6.20
C LEU A 57 -0.37 -9.14 7.62
N ALA A 58 -0.23 -8.28 8.63
CA ALA A 58 -0.22 -8.68 10.04
C ALA A 58 -1.55 -9.30 10.50
N ILE A 59 -2.70 -8.67 10.22
CA ILE A 59 -4.00 -9.24 10.60
C ILE A 59 -4.33 -10.49 9.80
N ARG A 60 -3.92 -10.57 8.52
CA ARG A 60 -4.12 -11.78 7.71
C ARG A 60 -3.33 -12.97 8.24
N LEU A 61 -2.15 -12.74 8.81
CA LEU A 61 -1.40 -13.78 9.53
C LEU A 61 -2.15 -14.26 10.78
N SER A 62 -2.85 -13.33 11.47
CA SER A 62 -3.64 -13.63 12.67
C SER A 62 -4.78 -14.62 12.46
N ASN A 63 -5.37 -14.64 11.26
CA ASN A 63 -6.45 -15.58 10.91
C ASN A 63 -5.97 -17.04 10.86
N ARG A 64 -4.65 -17.27 10.87
CA ARG A 64 -4.03 -18.60 10.77
C ARG A 64 -3.37 -19.03 12.07
N GLU A 65 -3.48 -18.20 13.10
CA GLU A 65 -2.82 -18.42 14.38
C GLU A 65 -3.75 -19.15 15.35
N GLU A 66 -3.36 -20.34 15.78
CA GLU A 66 -4.12 -21.13 16.75
C GLU A 66 -3.98 -20.56 18.17
N SER A 67 -2.87 -19.89 18.47
CA SER A 67 -2.63 -19.28 19.78
C SER A 67 -3.48 -18.01 19.98
N PRO A 68 -4.40 -17.98 20.96
CA PRO A 68 -5.22 -16.79 21.24
C PRO A 68 -4.38 -15.56 21.62
N LYS A 69 -3.21 -15.78 22.24
CA LYS A 69 -2.27 -14.71 22.61
C LYS A 69 -1.67 -14.06 21.36
N ARG A 70 -1.14 -14.86 20.44
CA ARG A 70 -0.53 -14.37 19.19
C ARG A 70 -1.58 -13.72 18.28
N HIS A 71 -2.80 -14.28 18.22
CA HIS A 71 -3.91 -13.65 17.51
C HIS A 71 -4.19 -12.21 18.02
N ARG A 72 -4.21 -12.04 19.34
CA ARG A 72 -4.40 -10.73 19.99
C ARG A 72 -3.25 -9.77 19.68
N VAL A 73 -2.00 -10.25 19.73
CA VAL A 73 -0.82 -9.43 19.39
C VAL A 73 -0.91 -8.94 17.94
N LEU A 74 -1.18 -9.82 16.98
CA LEU A 74 -1.29 -9.44 15.57
C LEU A 74 -2.46 -8.48 15.29
N PHE A 75 -3.55 -8.61 16.04
CA PHE A 75 -4.65 -7.64 16.02
C PHE A 75 -4.23 -6.24 16.51
N TYR A 76 -3.46 -6.16 17.60
CA TYR A 76 -2.93 -4.88 18.08
C TYR A 76 -1.90 -4.30 17.11
N VAL A 77 -0.99 -5.12 16.58
CA VAL A 77 -0.02 -4.70 15.55
C VAL A 77 -0.75 -4.09 14.36
N HIS A 78 -1.76 -4.77 13.82
CA HIS A 78 -2.62 -4.22 12.77
C HIS A 78 -3.20 -2.86 13.18
N SER A 79 -3.86 -2.79 14.33
CA SER A 79 -4.55 -1.56 14.78
C SER A 79 -3.58 -0.39 14.94
N ILE A 80 -2.41 -0.61 15.56
CA ILE A 80 -1.38 0.41 15.76
C ILE A 80 -0.81 0.89 14.42
N LEU A 81 -0.45 -0.04 13.53
CA LEU A 81 0.06 0.32 12.20
C LEU A 81 -0.96 1.13 11.40
N GLN A 82 -2.24 0.76 11.44
CA GLN A 82 -3.29 1.51 10.76
C GLN A 82 -3.50 2.89 11.37
N MET A 83 -3.45 3.02 12.70
CA MET A 83 -3.54 4.33 13.34
C MET A 83 -2.39 5.25 12.94
N ILE A 84 -1.14 4.76 12.94
CA ILE A 84 0.02 5.54 12.50
C ILE A 84 -0.14 5.92 11.01
N ALA A 85 -0.58 4.99 10.16
CA ALA A 85 -0.81 5.28 8.75
C ALA A 85 -1.87 6.38 8.54
N VAL A 86 -2.99 6.33 9.25
CA VAL A 86 -4.06 7.34 9.19
C VAL A 86 -3.55 8.72 9.66
N LEU A 87 -2.74 8.77 10.72
CA LEU A 87 -2.14 10.02 11.20
C LEU A 87 -1.20 10.63 10.16
N LEU A 88 -0.34 9.83 9.53
CA LEU A 88 0.55 10.29 8.45
C LEU A 88 -0.23 10.72 7.21
N ALA A 89 -1.28 10.00 6.82
CA ALA A 89 -2.16 10.38 5.71
C ALA A 89 -2.86 11.71 6.00
N THR A 90 -3.34 11.89 7.24
CA THR A 90 -3.96 13.13 7.71
C THR A 90 -2.97 14.30 7.68
N ALA A 91 -1.76 14.10 8.20
CA ALA A 91 -0.71 15.12 8.16
C ALA A 91 -0.38 15.55 6.72
N GLY A 92 -0.22 14.59 5.81
CA GLY A 92 0.03 14.89 4.40
C GLY A 92 -1.17 15.52 3.68
N ALA A 93 -2.40 15.15 4.02
CA ALA A 93 -3.61 15.79 3.50
C ALA A 93 -3.73 17.25 3.97
N ILE A 94 -3.55 17.52 5.27
CA ILE A 94 -3.53 18.88 5.82
C ILE A 94 -2.43 19.72 5.15
N MET A 95 -1.24 19.15 4.97
CA MET A 95 -0.14 19.83 4.28
C MET A 95 -0.51 20.19 2.84
N SER A 96 -1.18 19.27 2.12
CA SER A 96 -1.64 19.51 0.76
C SER A 96 -2.69 20.63 0.69
N ILE A 97 -3.65 20.62 1.61
CA ILE A 97 -4.72 21.62 1.67
C ILE A 97 -4.15 23.00 1.98
N LYS A 98 -3.24 23.11 2.94
CA LYS A 98 -2.72 24.41 3.41
C LYS A 98 -1.70 25.03 2.45
N ASN A 99 -0.91 24.22 1.75
CA ASN A 99 0.28 24.73 1.07
C ASN A 99 0.26 24.58 -0.46
N PHE A 100 -0.62 23.73 -1.02
CA PHE A 100 -0.62 23.45 -2.45
C PHE A 100 -1.82 24.07 -3.15
N ASN A 101 -1.66 24.36 -4.44
CA ASN A 101 -2.78 24.74 -5.29
C ASN A 101 -3.63 23.51 -5.64
N ASN A 102 -4.83 23.44 -5.09
CA ASN A 102 -5.76 22.32 -5.22
C ASN A 102 -6.79 22.58 -6.32
N LEU A 103 -6.33 22.75 -7.56
CA LEU A 103 -7.21 22.92 -8.73
C LEU A 103 -7.92 21.62 -9.15
N PHE A 104 -7.54 20.47 -8.57
CA PHE A 104 -8.09 19.14 -8.88
C PHE A 104 -8.10 18.76 -10.36
N ASN A 105 -7.18 19.34 -11.14
CA ASN A 105 -7.06 19.13 -12.59
C ASN A 105 -6.27 17.86 -12.97
N ASN A 106 -5.66 17.18 -11.98
CA ASN A 106 -4.95 15.93 -12.17
C ASN A 106 -5.63 14.79 -11.40
N SER A 107 -5.43 13.57 -11.91
CA SER A 107 -6.00 12.34 -11.34
C SER A 107 -5.53 12.07 -9.91
N HIS A 108 -4.28 12.41 -9.58
CA HIS A 108 -3.71 12.24 -8.23
C HIS A 108 -4.49 13.04 -7.17
N GLN A 109 -4.78 14.32 -7.41
CA GLN A 109 -5.53 15.16 -6.47
C GLN A 109 -6.96 14.66 -6.28
N ARG A 110 -7.65 14.34 -7.39
CA ARG A 110 -9.04 13.84 -7.37
C ARG A 110 -9.14 12.50 -6.64
N LEU A 111 -8.24 11.56 -6.94
CA LEU A 111 -8.19 10.27 -6.27
C LEU A 111 -7.80 10.45 -4.80
N GLY A 112 -6.81 11.28 -4.51
CA GLY A 112 -6.31 11.52 -3.15
C GLY A 112 -7.38 12.06 -2.19
N VAL A 113 -8.19 13.03 -2.61
CA VAL A 113 -9.26 13.57 -1.77
C VAL A 113 -10.38 12.54 -1.54
N ALA A 114 -10.78 11.82 -2.59
CA ALA A 114 -11.78 10.75 -2.48
C ALA A 114 -11.29 9.65 -1.54
N LEU A 115 -10.05 9.20 -1.74
CA LEU A 115 -9.40 8.20 -0.92
C LEU A 115 -9.30 8.62 0.55
N TYR A 116 -8.98 9.89 0.83
CA TYR A 116 -8.93 10.40 2.20
C TYR A 116 -10.29 10.28 2.90
N GLY A 117 -11.40 10.58 2.23
CA GLY A 117 -12.74 10.33 2.75
C GLY A 117 -12.99 8.85 3.05
N VAL A 118 -12.60 7.95 2.14
CA VAL A 118 -12.77 6.50 2.32
C VAL A 118 -11.89 5.94 3.44
N ILE A 119 -10.69 6.49 3.67
CA ILE A 119 -9.84 6.13 4.81
C ILE A 119 -10.57 6.38 6.13
N TRP A 120 -11.21 7.54 6.30
CA TRP A 120 -11.98 7.83 7.50
C TRP A 120 -13.21 6.95 7.64
N LEU A 121 -13.90 6.64 6.54
CA LEU A 121 -14.98 5.64 6.56
C LEU A 121 -14.48 4.27 7.05
N GLN A 122 -13.31 3.83 6.58
CA GLN A 122 -12.69 2.58 7.02
C GLN A 122 -12.33 2.59 8.51
N VAL A 123 -11.86 3.72 9.04
CA VAL A 123 -11.62 3.92 10.48
C VAL A 123 -12.92 3.83 11.28
N LEU A 124 -13.98 4.49 10.83
CA LEU A 124 -15.29 4.43 11.48
C LEU A 124 -15.83 3.00 11.50
N LEU A 125 -15.72 2.26 10.39
CA LEU A 125 -16.06 0.84 10.37
C LEU A 125 -15.22 0.04 11.37
N GLY A 126 -13.92 0.33 11.49
CA GLY A 126 -13.03 -0.29 12.47
C GLY A 126 -13.46 -0.04 13.92
N ILE A 127 -13.88 1.19 14.25
CA ILE A 127 -14.34 1.58 15.60
C ILE A 127 -15.68 0.94 15.93
N PHE A 128 -16.64 0.97 15.00
CA PHE A 128 -17.98 0.39 15.17
C PHE A 128 -18.02 -1.13 14.96
N ARG A 129 -16.94 -1.82 15.33
CA ARG A 129 -16.83 -3.27 15.28
C ARG A 129 -17.92 -3.93 16.15
N PRO A 130 -18.86 -4.69 15.58
CA PRO A 130 -19.92 -5.33 16.36
C PRO A 130 -19.38 -6.50 17.20
N GLN A 131 -20.10 -6.80 18.29
CA GLN A 131 -19.92 -8.04 19.06
C GLN A 131 -20.16 -9.27 18.17
N ARG A 132 -19.75 -10.45 18.64
CA ARG A 132 -19.95 -11.72 17.91
C ARG A 132 -21.45 -11.98 17.73
N GLY A 133 -21.86 -12.33 16.52
CA GLY A 133 -23.27 -12.53 16.14
C GLY A 133 -23.50 -12.41 14.64
N SER A 134 -24.75 -12.37 14.19
CA SER A 134 -25.13 -12.32 12.76
C SER A 134 -24.53 -11.13 11.99
N LYS A 135 -24.45 -9.95 12.63
CA LYS A 135 -23.90 -8.71 12.03
C LYS A 135 -22.38 -8.76 11.84
N ARG A 136 -21.67 -9.67 12.52
CA ARG A 136 -20.19 -9.75 12.52
C ARG A 136 -19.63 -10.11 11.14
N SER A 137 -20.30 -11.01 10.42
CA SER A 137 -19.85 -11.48 9.11
C SER A 137 -19.98 -10.38 8.05
N VAL A 138 -21.13 -9.70 8.00
CA VAL A 138 -21.37 -8.58 7.08
C VAL A 138 -20.39 -7.45 7.33
N TRP A 139 -20.20 -7.06 8.60
CA TRP A 139 -19.19 -6.09 8.99
C TRP A 139 -17.78 -6.50 8.55
N PHE A 140 -17.42 -7.78 8.75
CA PHE A 140 -16.09 -8.26 8.40
C PHE A 140 -15.87 -8.19 6.90
N PHE A 141 -16.84 -8.62 6.10
CA PHE A 141 -16.78 -8.53 4.64
C PHE A 141 -16.65 -7.08 4.18
N ALA A 142 -17.48 -6.17 4.70
CA ALA A 142 -17.45 -4.75 4.37
C ALA A 142 -16.11 -4.09 4.75
N HIS A 143 -15.63 -4.32 5.98
CA HIS A 143 -14.35 -3.78 6.45
C HIS A 143 -13.17 -4.37 5.68
N TRP A 144 -13.22 -5.65 5.33
CA TRP A 144 -12.19 -6.32 4.55
C TRP A 144 -12.11 -5.77 3.13
N ILE A 145 -13.23 -5.74 2.39
CA ILE A 145 -13.24 -5.29 0.99
C ILE A 145 -12.88 -3.81 0.89
N LEU A 146 -13.39 -2.97 1.79
CA LEU A 146 -13.09 -1.54 1.81
C LEU A 146 -11.62 -1.30 2.16
N GLY A 147 -11.06 -2.02 3.14
CA GLY A 147 -9.65 -1.92 3.50
C GLY A 147 -8.72 -2.34 2.37
N THR A 148 -9.07 -3.40 1.63
CA THR A 148 -8.34 -3.82 0.43
C THR A 148 -8.41 -2.75 -0.66
N ALA A 149 -9.58 -2.19 -0.93
CA ALA A 149 -9.75 -1.12 -1.90
C ALA A 149 -8.94 0.14 -1.54
N VAL A 150 -8.99 0.58 -0.28
CA VAL A 150 -8.20 1.72 0.23
C VAL A 150 -6.70 1.48 0.02
N THR A 151 -6.21 0.28 0.31
CA THR A 151 -4.78 -0.04 0.15
C THR A 151 -4.36 -0.04 -1.31
N PHE A 152 -5.16 -0.67 -2.18
CA PHE A 152 -4.89 -0.69 -3.62
C PHE A 152 -4.91 0.73 -4.22
N LEU A 153 -5.97 1.50 -3.95
CA LEU A 153 -6.08 2.88 -4.42
C LEU A 153 -5.00 3.78 -3.82
N GLY A 154 -4.56 3.51 -2.59
CA GLY A 154 -3.43 4.18 -1.96
C GLY A 154 -2.12 3.98 -2.70
N VAL A 155 -1.77 2.73 -2.99
CA VAL A 155 -0.58 2.40 -3.80
C VAL A 155 -0.65 3.05 -5.18
N LEU A 156 -1.81 2.95 -5.86
CA LEU A 156 -2.03 3.62 -7.14
C LEU A 156 -1.83 5.13 -7.02
N ASN A 157 -2.37 5.75 -5.97
CA ASN A 157 -2.25 7.18 -5.78
C ASN A 157 -0.81 7.64 -5.51
N VAL A 158 0.04 6.79 -4.91
CA VAL A 158 1.49 7.06 -4.77
C VAL A 158 2.17 7.07 -6.14
N TYR A 159 1.86 6.12 -7.02
CA TYR A 159 2.39 6.15 -8.41
C TYR A 159 1.96 7.39 -9.18
N LEU A 160 0.68 7.76 -9.10
CA LEU A 160 0.17 8.99 -9.70
C LEU A 160 0.85 10.24 -9.09
N GLY A 161 1.10 10.21 -7.78
CA GLY A 161 1.81 11.27 -7.05
C GLY A 161 3.26 11.44 -7.50
N LEU A 162 3.98 10.33 -7.75
CA LEU A 162 5.33 10.38 -8.32
C LEU A 162 5.32 10.99 -9.73
N GLY A 163 4.34 10.64 -10.56
CA GLY A 163 4.13 11.29 -11.86
C GLY A 163 3.86 12.79 -11.75
N ALA A 164 2.98 13.19 -10.84
CA ALA A 164 2.68 14.61 -10.57
C ALA A 164 3.90 15.35 -10.03
N TYR A 165 4.72 14.71 -9.18
CA TYR A 165 5.97 15.26 -8.67
C TYR A 165 6.97 15.52 -9.81
N HIS A 166 7.12 14.58 -10.74
CA HIS A 166 7.98 14.78 -11.92
C HIS A 166 7.51 15.97 -12.76
N GLN A 167 6.21 16.05 -13.05
CA GLN A 167 5.64 17.16 -13.82
C GLN A 167 5.85 18.52 -13.14
N LYS A 168 5.69 18.59 -11.80
CA LYS A 168 5.82 19.84 -11.05
C LYS A 168 7.27 20.28 -10.79
N THR A 169 8.18 19.33 -10.59
CA THR A 169 9.57 19.64 -10.17
C THR A 169 10.60 19.44 -11.27
N SER A 170 10.23 18.79 -12.38
CA SER A 170 11.14 18.33 -13.45
C SER A 170 12.27 17.40 -12.96
N LYS A 171 12.21 16.90 -11.71
CA LYS A 171 13.22 15.98 -11.15
C LYS A 171 12.95 14.55 -11.59
N GLY A 172 14.01 13.80 -11.85
CA GLY A 172 13.90 12.39 -12.21
C GLY A 172 13.27 11.54 -11.11
N ILE A 173 12.28 10.71 -11.46
CA ILE A 173 11.58 9.82 -10.54
C ILE A 173 11.92 8.34 -10.72
N LYS A 174 12.79 8.00 -11.67
CA LYS A 174 13.07 6.60 -12.05
C LYS A 174 13.49 5.74 -10.85
N ILE A 175 14.44 6.23 -10.04
CA ILE A 175 14.91 5.50 -8.86
C ILE A 175 13.80 5.29 -7.83
N TRP A 176 13.00 6.32 -7.57
CA TRP A 176 11.87 6.26 -6.64
C TRP A 176 10.79 5.28 -7.11
N ASN A 177 10.47 5.28 -8.41
CA ASN A 177 9.55 4.30 -9.00
C ASN A 177 10.08 2.86 -8.87
N ILE A 178 11.37 2.63 -9.11
CA ILE A 178 11.98 1.29 -8.96
C ILE A 178 11.90 0.85 -7.50
N LEU A 179 12.33 1.68 -6.56
CA LEU A 179 12.28 1.38 -5.13
C LEU A 179 10.85 1.08 -4.67
N PHE A 180 9.88 1.89 -5.07
CA PHE A 180 8.48 1.68 -4.71
C PHE A 180 7.94 0.38 -5.31
N THR A 181 8.29 0.07 -6.57
CA THR A 181 7.84 -1.15 -7.24
C THR A 181 8.46 -2.40 -6.63
N VAL A 182 9.73 -2.37 -6.23
CA VAL A 182 10.36 -3.46 -5.49
C VAL A 182 9.67 -3.65 -4.15
N GLN A 183 9.42 -2.57 -3.41
CA GLN A 183 8.70 -2.63 -2.13
C GLN A 183 7.29 -3.25 -2.28
N VAL A 184 6.49 -2.78 -3.25
CA VAL A 184 5.14 -3.31 -3.50
C VAL A 184 5.22 -4.77 -3.94
N SER A 185 6.18 -5.14 -4.80
CA SER A 185 6.41 -6.52 -5.22
C SER A 185 6.73 -7.43 -4.04
N LEU A 186 7.57 -6.98 -3.09
CA LEU A 186 7.86 -7.74 -1.86
C LEU A 186 6.62 -7.91 -0.99
N ILE A 187 5.81 -6.85 -0.82
CA ILE A 187 4.54 -6.92 -0.07
C ILE A 187 3.59 -7.94 -0.71
N VAL A 188 3.45 -7.92 -2.04
CA VAL A 188 2.61 -8.87 -2.79
C VAL A 188 3.18 -10.28 -2.68
N PHE A 189 4.50 -10.44 -2.79
CA PHE A 189 5.16 -11.73 -2.58
C PHE A 189 4.85 -12.30 -1.19
N PHE A 190 5.02 -11.52 -0.12
CA PHE A 190 4.67 -11.96 1.23
C PHE A 190 3.18 -12.25 1.38
N TYR A 191 2.31 -11.47 0.74
CA TYR A 191 0.86 -11.71 0.74
C TYR A 191 0.50 -13.08 0.15
N LEU A 192 1.09 -13.44 -0.99
CA LEU A 192 0.89 -14.73 -1.65
C LEU A 192 1.59 -15.87 -0.89
N PHE A 193 2.80 -15.61 -0.39
CA PHE A 193 3.60 -16.58 0.34
C PHE A 193 2.90 -17.05 1.63
N GLN A 194 2.24 -16.14 2.35
CA GLN A 194 1.45 -16.49 3.54
C GLN A 194 0.40 -17.58 3.27
N GLU A 195 -0.14 -17.66 2.05
CA GLU A 195 -1.10 -18.70 1.68
C GLU A 195 -0.43 -20.06 1.44
N LYS A 196 0.71 -20.06 0.73
CA LYS A 196 1.47 -21.28 0.42
C LYS A 196 2.22 -21.84 1.63
N TRP A 197 2.65 -21.00 2.56
CA TRP A 197 3.39 -21.42 3.76
C TRP A 197 2.63 -22.48 4.58
N VAL A 198 1.32 -22.28 4.79
CA VAL A 198 0.47 -23.23 5.52
C VAL A 198 0.36 -24.56 4.77
N TYR A 199 0.18 -24.51 3.45
CA TYR A 199 0.15 -25.72 2.62
C TYR A 199 1.44 -26.54 2.79
N ILE A 200 2.60 -25.88 2.77
CA ILE A 200 3.91 -26.52 2.97
C ILE A 200 4.03 -27.11 4.39
N GLN A 201 3.63 -26.37 5.43
CA GLN A 201 3.66 -26.89 6.81
C GLN A 201 2.76 -28.12 6.97
N ASN A 202 1.56 -28.10 6.41
CA ASN A 202 0.64 -29.22 6.48
C ASN A 202 1.19 -30.47 5.77
N GLN A 203 1.86 -30.29 4.62
CA GLN A 203 2.52 -31.40 3.91
C GLN A 203 3.69 -31.99 4.73
N GLY A 204 4.50 -31.15 5.37
CA GLY A 204 5.59 -31.61 6.23
C GLY A 204 5.11 -32.43 7.44
N VAL A 205 3.97 -32.04 8.04
CA VAL A 205 3.36 -32.79 9.15
C VAL A 205 2.82 -34.14 8.69
N VAL A 206 2.20 -34.23 7.51
CA VAL A 206 1.70 -35.50 6.95
C VAL A 206 2.85 -36.46 6.65
N LEU A 207 3.89 -35.99 5.95
CA LEU A 207 5.07 -36.80 5.65
C LEU A 207 5.77 -37.31 6.93
N GLY A 208 5.89 -36.47 7.96
CA GLY A 208 6.46 -36.87 9.24
C GLY A 208 5.64 -37.93 10.00
N LYS A 209 4.31 -37.95 9.82
CA LYS A 209 3.45 -39.01 10.37
C LYS A 209 3.59 -40.32 9.58
N GLU A 210 3.65 -40.23 8.25
CA GLU A 210 3.88 -41.39 7.38
C GLU A 210 5.27 -42.00 7.51
N ILE A 211 6.30 -41.26 7.94
CA ILE A 211 7.63 -41.83 8.23
C ILE A 211 7.68 -42.47 9.62
N LYS A 212 6.83 -42.06 10.57
CA LYS A 212 6.78 -42.65 11.92
C LYS A 212 5.91 -43.91 12.02
N ALA A 213 4.85 -44.00 11.23
CA ALA A 213 3.97 -45.17 11.19
C ALA A 213 4.64 -46.50 10.75
N PRO A 214 5.60 -46.55 9.80
CA PRO A 214 6.27 -47.77 9.35
C PRO A 214 7.26 -48.33 10.39
N ILE A 215 7.78 -47.48 11.29
CA ILE A 215 8.85 -47.86 12.22
C ILE A 215 8.30 -48.57 13.48
N CYS A 216 7.02 -48.42 13.80
CA CYS A 216 6.41 -49.07 14.97
C CYS A 216 5.80 -50.46 14.69
N GLN A 217 5.90 -51.01 13.48
CA GLN A 217 5.30 -52.31 13.15
C GLN A 217 6.28 -53.50 13.05
N GLU A 218 7.58 -53.33 13.32
CA GLU A 218 8.55 -54.41 13.20
C GLU A 218 9.30 -54.69 14.51
N SER A 219 8.60 -55.31 15.47
CA SER A 219 9.22 -56.20 16.46
C SER A 219 8.16 -56.98 17.24
N ARG A 220 7.78 -58.16 16.76
CA ARG A 220 7.32 -59.27 17.62
C ARG A 220 8.26 -60.45 17.37
N PRO A 221 8.98 -60.95 18.38
CA PRO A 221 9.63 -62.24 18.26
C PRO A 221 8.57 -63.33 18.38
N ASP A 222 8.64 -64.26 17.44
CA ASP A 222 7.89 -65.51 17.39
C ASP A 222 8.42 -66.44 18.50
N GLU A 223 7.57 -66.79 19.48
CA GLU A 223 7.90 -67.83 20.45
C GLU A 223 6.61 -68.59 20.81
N LYS A 224 6.43 -69.77 20.18
CA LYS A 224 6.44 -71.09 20.84
C LYS A 224 5.71 -72.14 19.99
N GLU A 225 6.52 -72.90 19.25
CA GLU A 225 6.22 -74.29 18.94
C GLU A 225 7.39 -75.14 19.46
N LYS A 226 7.18 -75.91 20.53
CA LYS A 226 7.81 -77.22 20.74
C LYS A 226 6.92 -78.10 21.62
N VAL A 227 6.20 -78.96 20.93
CA VAL A 227 5.91 -80.37 21.22
C VAL A 227 6.62 -80.94 22.46
N LEU A 228 5.83 -81.47 23.41
CA LEU A 228 6.21 -82.67 24.14
C LEU A 228 4.97 -83.54 24.42
N LYS A 229 4.80 -84.55 23.57
CA LYS A 229 4.09 -85.80 23.90
C LYS A 229 5.02 -86.61 24.81
N GLY A 230 4.51 -87.09 25.93
CA GLY A 230 5.23 -88.00 26.82
C GLY A 230 4.28 -88.54 27.89
N ASP A 231 3.89 -89.80 27.73
CA ASP A 231 3.07 -90.61 28.64
C ASP A 231 3.70 -90.72 30.04
N THR A 232 2.89 -90.76 31.11
CA THR A 232 2.85 -91.87 32.09
C THR A 232 1.76 -91.72 33.17
N CYS A 233 1.09 -92.85 33.44
CA CYS A 233 0.19 -93.25 34.53
C CYS A 233 -1.19 -92.58 34.68
#